data_AF-A0A7J4BAC5-F1
#
_entry.id   AF-A0A7J4BAC5-F1
#
_cell.length_a   1.000
_cell.length_b   1.000
_cell.length_c   1.000
_cell.angle_alpha   90.00
_cell.angle_beta   90.00
_cell.angle_gamma   90.00
#
_symmetry.space_group_name_H-M   'P 1'
#
loop_
_entity.id
_entity.type
_entity.pdbx_description
1 polymer ?
#
loop_
_entity_poly.entity_id
_entity_poly.type
_entity_poly.pdbx_seq_one_letter_code
_entity_poly.pdbx_strand_id
1 'polypeptide(L)'
;MGKRELLISVVFSALFSLTLVYASIEVIKVVNNWMLGFIPDCILLSDFPRCQELESGLRIFGYVGLVCVVIIIGAGFLLNKVKLSLLGSLTLYLPTIGHFAFTMFFLAGIGVLRLLWLPFIDSEVFIRLGLITYVPMWAINTLVTWVAKLVVPELSGDFFVPVCFAIMIVGLTVFFLGVMTWVNDRLQKRTLSVGGVYKFSRHPQYLGFIVWSYGFLSLASAVEEGRGWSPPVPGLPWVVATAIILGAALVEEVELRSKLGDEYICYLEHTPFMILMPKVLKNVVAYPARILIGKEMPTTRREVFTVVLAYLALIMFTSFLISYLIT
;
A
#
# COMPACT_ATOMS: atom_id res chain seq x y z
N MET A 1 30.06 -12.16 10.92
CA MET A 1 28.74 -12.81 10.79
C MET A 1 28.94 -14.31 10.89
N GLY A 2 28.19 -14.99 11.75
CA GLY A 2 28.17 -16.45 11.70
C GLY A 2 27.48 -16.90 10.42
N LYS A 3 28.12 -17.83 9.69
CA LYS A 3 27.61 -18.31 8.38
C LYS A 3 26.24 -18.98 8.51
N ARG A 4 25.96 -19.58 9.67
CA ARG A 4 24.71 -20.29 9.96
C ARG A 4 23.54 -19.32 10.12
N GLU A 5 23.68 -18.25 10.88
CA GLU A 5 22.63 -17.26 11.12
C GLU A 5 22.25 -16.55 9.83
N LEU A 6 23.24 -16.21 9.00
CA LEU A 6 22.99 -15.65 7.67
C LEU A 6 22.20 -16.62 6.79
N LEU A 7 22.61 -17.89 6.73
CA LEU A 7 21.91 -18.90 5.92
C LEU A 7 20.46 -19.06 6.37
N ILE A 8 20.21 -19.19 7.68
CA ILE A 8 18.85 -19.28 8.24
C ILE A 8 18.02 -18.05 7.85
N SER A 9 18.62 -16.86 7.95
CA SER A 9 17.92 -15.61 7.63
C SER A 9 17.60 -15.47 6.15
N VAL A 10 18.50 -15.90 5.26
CA VAL A 10 18.26 -15.93 3.81
C VAL A 10 17.14 -16.91 3.48
N VAL A 11 17.20 -18.14 3.99
CA VAL A 11 16.18 -19.16 3.75
C VAL A 11 14.82 -18.70 4.28
N PHE A 12 14.77 -18.18 5.50
CA PHE A 12 13.54 -17.66 6.09
C PHE A 12 12.96 -16.51 5.27
N SER A 13 13.79 -15.56 4.84
CA SER A 13 13.32 -14.41 4.06
C SER A 13 12.84 -14.82 2.68
N ALA A 14 13.48 -15.82 2.07
CA ALA A 14 13.07 -16.38 0.79
C ALA A 14 11.72 -17.06 0.93
N LEU A 15 11.57 -17.94 1.91
CA LEU A 15 10.31 -18.61 2.22
C LEU A 15 9.21 -17.60 2.52
N PHE A 16 9.48 -16.59 3.33
CA PHE A 16 8.49 -15.58 3.70
C PHE A 16 8.05 -14.73 2.50
N SER A 17 9.00 -14.28 1.68
CA SER A 17 8.70 -13.48 0.48
C SER A 17 7.98 -14.31 -0.59
N LEU A 18 8.43 -15.55 -0.83
CA LEU A 18 7.75 -16.49 -1.74
C LEU A 18 6.35 -16.84 -1.25
N THR A 19 6.18 -17.08 0.05
CA THR A 19 4.87 -17.35 0.66
C THR A 19 3.97 -16.13 0.53
N LEU A 20 4.49 -14.91 0.70
CA LEU A 20 3.72 -13.67 0.52
C LEU A 20 3.22 -13.55 -0.93
N VAL A 21 4.09 -13.77 -1.92
CA VAL A 21 3.72 -13.73 -3.35
C VAL A 21 2.74 -14.85 -3.68
N TYR A 22 3.03 -16.08 -3.25
CA TYR A 22 2.17 -17.24 -3.46
C TYR A 22 0.80 -17.05 -2.82
N ALA A 23 0.73 -16.59 -1.57
CA ALA A 23 -0.52 -16.28 -0.89
C ALA A 23 -1.29 -15.16 -1.60
N SER A 24 -0.59 -14.15 -2.13
CA SER A 24 -1.21 -13.07 -2.91
C SER A 24 -1.75 -13.53 -4.27
N ILE A 25 -1.49 -14.76 -4.71
CA ILE A 25 -1.98 -15.29 -5.99
C ILE A 25 -2.86 -16.52 -5.77
N GLU A 26 -2.33 -17.58 -5.16
CA GLU A 26 -2.99 -18.87 -5.04
C GLU A 26 -4.05 -18.92 -3.94
N VAL A 27 -3.80 -18.35 -2.75
CA VAL A 27 -4.85 -18.27 -1.72
C VAL A 27 -6.03 -17.48 -2.27
N ILE A 28 -5.74 -16.41 -2.99
CA ILE A 28 -6.74 -15.63 -3.71
C ILE A 28 -7.51 -16.47 -4.73
N LYS A 29 -6.82 -17.23 -5.60
CA LYS A 29 -7.48 -18.13 -6.58
C LYS A 29 -8.40 -19.13 -5.91
N VAL A 30 -7.91 -19.80 -4.85
CA VAL A 30 -8.65 -20.83 -4.13
C VAL A 30 -9.89 -20.22 -3.47
N VAL A 31 -9.73 -19.10 -2.77
CA VAL A 31 -10.84 -18.38 -2.15
C VAL A 31 -11.82 -17.89 -3.22
N ASN A 32 -11.33 -17.37 -4.35
CA ASN A 32 -12.19 -16.95 -5.46
C ASN A 32 -13.03 -18.10 -6.00
N ASN A 33 -12.41 -19.25 -6.30
CA ASN A 33 -13.10 -20.43 -6.80
C ASN A 33 -14.13 -20.98 -5.80
N TRP A 34 -13.81 -20.93 -4.50
CA TRP A 34 -14.75 -21.30 -3.44
C TRP A 34 -15.93 -20.32 -3.37
N MET A 35 -15.64 -19.01 -3.41
CA MET A 35 -16.64 -17.94 -3.36
C MET A 35 -17.56 -17.91 -4.60
N LEU A 36 -17.06 -18.31 -5.77
CA LEU A 36 -17.87 -18.43 -7.00
C LEU A 36 -19.03 -19.43 -6.85
N GLY A 37 -18.93 -20.37 -5.91
CA GLY A 37 -20.05 -21.26 -5.55
C GLY A 37 -21.21 -20.54 -4.83
N PHE A 38 -20.96 -19.37 -4.24
CA PHE A 38 -21.96 -18.56 -3.53
C PHE A 38 -22.38 -17.32 -4.32
N ILE A 39 -21.41 -16.67 -4.99
CA ILE A 39 -21.61 -15.45 -5.75
C ILE A 39 -21.16 -15.71 -7.21
N PRO A 40 -22.09 -16.03 -8.11
CA PRO A 40 -21.75 -16.41 -9.48
C PRO A 40 -21.12 -15.24 -10.25
N ASP A 41 -20.26 -15.57 -11.22
CA ASP A 41 -19.71 -14.60 -12.16
C ASP A 41 -20.75 -14.25 -13.22
N CYS A 42 -21.47 -13.16 -12.97
CA CYS A 42 -22.56 -12.70 -13.83
C CYS A 42 -22.07 -12.14 -15.19
N ILE A 43 -20.79 -11.78 -15.36
CA ILE A 43 -20.20 -11.40 -16.66
C ILE A 43 -19.89 -12.64 -17.50
N LEU A 44 -19.39 -13.73 -16.89
CA LEU A 44 -19.22 -15.00 -17.58
C LEU A 44 -20.57 -15.52 -18.15
N LEU A 45 -21.66 -15.16 -17.47
CA LEU A 45 -23.04 -15.46 -17.85
C LEU A 45 -23.67 -14.40 -18.77
N SER A 46 -22.98 -13.28 -19.05
CA SER A 46 -23.49 -12.13 -19.84
C SER A 46 -24.82 -11.55 -19.34
N ASP A 47 -25.12 -11.68 -18.03
CA ASP A 47 -26.39 -11.29 -17.41
C ASP A 47 -26.22 -10.00 -16.58
N PHE A 48 -25.98 -8.89 -17.29
CA PHE A 48 -25.73 -7.56 -16.71
C PHE A 48 -26.87 -7.00 -15.84
N PRO A 49 -28.17 -7.23 -16.13
CA PRO A 49 -29.24 -6.76 -15.25
C PRO A 49 -29.17 -7.42 -13.86
N ARG A 50 -28.92 -8.72 -13.81
CA ARG A 50 -28.80 -9.47 -12.56
C ARG A 50 -27.57 -9.05 -11.74
N CYS A 51 -26.48 -8.65 -12.41
CA CYS A 51 -25.32 -8.02 -11.76
C CYS A 51 -25.73 -6.79 -10.95
N GLN A 52 -26.49 -5.89 -11.57
CA GLN A 52 -26.88 -4.61 -10.98
C GLN A 52 -27.84 -4.81 -9.81
N GLU A 53 -28.77 -5.75 -9.92
CA GLU A 53 -29.66 -6.13 -8.81
C GLU A 53 -28.87 -6.66 -7.61
N LEU A 54 -27.94 -7.60 -7.85
CA LEU A 54 -27.08 -8.15 -6.81
C LEU A 54 -26.23 -7.06 -6.15
N GLU A 55 -25.61 -6.19 -6.95
CA GLU A 55 -24.83 -5.06 -6.46
C GLU A 55 -25.67 -4.13 -5.58
N SER A 56 -26.87 -3.77 -6.03
CA SER A 56 -27.78 -2.89 -5.29
C SER A 56 -28.17 -3.49 -3.94
N GLY A 57 -28.42 -4.81 -3.86
CA GLY A 57 -28.72 -5.51 -2.62
C GLY A 57 -27.51 -5.63 -1.70
N LEU A 58 -26.33 -5.84 -2.27
CA LEU A 58 -25.06 -5.95 -1.55
C LEU A 58 -24.56 -4.60 -1.02
N ARG A 59 -25.03 -3.48 -1.59
CA ARG A 59 -24.61 -2.12 -1.24
C ARG A 59 -24.79 -1.77 0.23
N ILE A 60 -25.92 -2.16 0.83
CA ILE A 60 -26.20 -1.91 2.25
C ILE A 60 -25.15 -2.58 3.13
N PHE A 61 -24.76 -3.81 2.80
CA PHE A 61 -23.71 -4.53 3.52
C PHE A 61 -22.34 -3.85 3.35
N GLY A 62 -22.08 -3.25 2.19
CA GLY A 62 -20.89 -2.42 1.96
C GLY A 62 -20.82 -1.21 2.89
N TYR A 63 -21.91 -0.44 2.98
CA TYR A 63 -22.00 0.70 3.91
C TYR A 63 -21.82 0.28 5.37
N VAL A 64 -22.52 -0.77 5.81
CA VAL A 64 -22.42 -1.28 7.18
C VAL A 64 -21.01 -1.78 7.47
N GLY A 65 -20.41 -2.54 6.55
CA GLY A 65 -19.05 -3.03 6.66
C GLY A 65 -18.02 -1.90 6.79
N LEU A 66 -18.13 -0.87 5.96
CA LEU A 66 -17.27 0.31 6.01
C LEU A 66 -17.36 1.04 7.35
N VAL A 67 -18.57 1.32 7.82
CA VAL A 67 -18.80 1.99 9.11
C VAL A 67 -18.21 1.17 10.25
N CYS A 68 -18.43 -0.14 10.26
CA CYS A 68 -17.83 -1.06 11.25
C CYS A 68 -16.30 -0.99 11.22
N VAL A 69 -15.67 -1.00 10.05
CA VAL A 69 -14.21 -0.90 9.92
C VAL A 69 -13.68 0.44 10.42
N VAL A 70 -14.33 1.56 10.07
CA VAL A 70 -13.97 2.90 10.58
C VAL A 70 -14.06 2.95 12.11
N ILE A 71 -15.11 2.37 12.69
CA ILE A 71 -15.28 2.27 14.15
C ILE A 71 -14.16 1.41 14.76
N ILE A 72 -13.82 0.25 14.17
CA ILE A 72 -12.75 -0.62 14.67
C ILE A 72 -11.39 0.09 14.62
N ILE A 73 -11.10 0.82 13.55
CA ILE A 73 -9.87 1.61 13.42
C ILE A 73 -9.85 2.70 14.49
N GLY A 74 -10.91 3.50 14.59
CA GLY A 74 -11.04 4.57 15.60
C GLY A 74 -10.90 4.03 17.02
N ALA A 75 -11.59 2.94 17.35
CA ALA A 75 -11.49 2.28 18.65
C ALA A 75 -10.10 1.69 18.90
N GLY A 76 -9.46 1.10 17.89
CA GLY A 76 -8.09 0.59 17.99
C GLY A 76 -7.08 1.67 18.35
N PHE A 77 -7.22 2.86 17.74
CA PHE A 77 -6.43 4.03 18.08
C PHE A 77 -6.76 4.57 19.49
N LEU A 78 -8.05 4.76 19.82
CA LEU A 78 -8.48 5.30 21.12
C LEU A 78 -8.08 4.40 22.30
N LEU A 79 -8.17 3.08 22.12
CA LEU A 79 -7.88 2.08 23.15
C LEU A 79 -6.40 1.67 23.18
N ASN A 80 -5.52 2.31 22.40
CA ASN A 80 -4.10 1.96 22.28
C ASN A 80 -3.83 0.50 21.86
N LYS A 81 -4.80 -0.16 21.21
CA LYS A 81 -4.69 -1.54 20.76
C LYS A 81 -4.25 -1.57 19.30
N VAL A 82 -2.94 -1.48 19.09
CA VAL A 82 -2.29 -1.51 17.76
C VAL A 82 -2.79 -2.67 16.90
N LYS A 83 -3.02 -3.85 17.50
CA LYS A 83 -3.55 -5.04 16.80
C LYS A 83 -4.95 -4.82 16.20
N LEU A 84 -5.84 -4.08 16.88
CA LEU A 84 -7.18 -3.77 16.36
C LEU A 84 -7.12 -2.76 15.21
N SER A 85 -6.26 -1.74 15.34
CA SER A 85 -6.02 -0.78 14.26
C SER A 85 -5.42 -1.47 13.03
N LEU A 86 -4.47 -2.40 13.24
CA LEU A 86 -3.84 -3.17 12.18
C LEU A 86 -4.84 -4.08 11.47
N LEU A 87 -5.72 -4.75 12.23
CA LEU A 87 -6.78 -5.58 11.68
C LEU A 87 -7.73 -4.75 10.79
N GLY A 88 -8.23 -3.62 11.30
CA GLY A 88 -9.08 -2.73 10.52
C GLY A 88 -8.40 -2.18 9.26
N SER A 89 -7.11 -1.87 9.34
CA SER A 89 -6.33 -1.44 8.17
C SER A 89 -6.12 -2.55 7.14
N LEU A 90 -5.92 -3.78 7.60
CA LEU A 90 -5.83 -4.94 6.73
C LEU A 90 -7.18 -5.15 6.02
N THR A 91 -8.30 -4.94 6.73
CA THR A 91 -9.65 -4.98 6.13
C THR A 91 -9.88 -3.87 5.11
N LEU A 92 -9.34 -2.65 5.30
CA LEU A 92 -9.38 -1.60 4.26
C LEU A 92 -8.50 -1.92 3.04
N TYR A 93 -7.48 -2.76 3.22
CA TYR A 93 -6.57 -3.19 2.16
C TYR A 93 -7.07 -4.43 1.38
N LEU A 94 -7.90 -5.28 2.00
CA LEU A 94 -8.57 -6.41 1.35
C LEU A 94 -9.27 -6.04 0.03
N PRO A 95 -9.93 -4.88 -0.10
CA PRO A 95 -10.49 -4.36 -1.34
C PRO A 95 -9.45 -4.05 -2.43
N THR A 96 -8.30 -3.49 -2.07
CA THR A 96 -7.16 -3.29 -2.98
C THR A 96 -6.62 -4.64 -3.48
N ILE A 97 -6.56 -5.63 -2.58
CA ILE A 97 -6.28 -7.03 -2.95
C ILE A 97 -7.38 -7.57 -3.86
N GLY A 98 -8.65 -7.34 -3.52
CA GLY A 98 -9.83 -7.74 -4.27
C GLY A 98 -9.89 -7.17 -5.69
N HIS A 99 -9.36 -5.96 -5.92
CA HIS A 99 -9.21 -5.38 -7.26
C HIS A 99 -8.30 -6.21 -8.17
N PHE A 100 -7.23 -6.75 -7.60
CA PHE A 100 -6.28 -7.55 -8.35
C PHE A 100 -6.66 -9.03 -8.44
N ALA A 101 -7.43 -9.52 -7.47
CA ALA A 101 -7.70 -10.92 -7.19
C ALA A 101 -8.57 -11.66 -8.24
N PHE A 102 -8.27 -11.48 -9.52
CA PHE A 102 -9.03 -11.79 -10.72
C PHE A 102 -9.96 -10.66 -11.18
N THR A 103 -9.53 -10.04 -12.27
CA THR A 103 -10.11 -8.95 -13.05
C THR A 103 -11.35 -9.39 -13.87
N MET A 104 -12.20 -10.28 -13.35
CA MET A 104 -13.39 -10.71 -14.10
C MET A 104 -14.71 -10.06 -13.65
N PHE A 105 -14.87 -9.61 -12.40
CA PHE A 105 -16.04 -8.84 -11.98
C PHE A 105 -15.85 -8.18 -10.60
N PHE A 106 -16.50 -7.03 -10.36
CA PHE A 106 -16.40 -6.25 -9.12
C PHE A 106 -16.95 -6.96 -7.86
N LEU A 107 -17.82 -7.98 -8.01
CA LEU A 107 -18.45 -8.69 -6.89
C LEU A 107 -18.37 -10.22 -6.97
N ALA A 108 -17.81 -10.79 -8.04
CA ALA A 108 -17.75 -12.25 -8.21
C ALA A 108 -16.61 -12.83 -7.39
N GLY A 109 -16.86 -13.98 -6.75
CA GLY A 109 -15.86 -14.69 -5.97
C GLY A 109 -15.23 -13.83 -4.87
N ILE A 110 -13.91 -13.64 -4.93
CA ILE A 110 -13.17 -12.80 -3.97
C ILE A 110 -13.33 -11.29 -4.26
N GLY A 111 -13.93 -10.92 -5.40
CA GLY A 111 -14.37 -9.56 -5.70
C GLY A 111 -15.32 -9.01 -4.65
N VAL A 112 -16.05 -9.86 -3.91
CA VAL A 112 -16.87 -9.43 -2.75
C VAL A 112 -16.06 -8.68 -1.70
N LEU A 113 -14.73 -8.84 -1.63
CA LEU A 113 -13.91 -8.04 -0.74
C LEU A 113 -13.99 -6.54 -1.06
N ARG A 114 -14.31 -6.17 -2.31
CA ARG A 114 -14.56 -4.79 -2.75
C ARG A 114 -15.87 -4.21 -2.24
N LEU A 115 -16.75 -5.04 -1.66
CA LEU A 115 -18.01 -4.62 -1.05
C LEU A 115 -17.80 -3.50 -0.03
N LEU A 116 -16.68 -3.52 0.70
CA LEU A 116 -16.37 -2.48 1.67
C LEU A 116 -16.17 -1.09 1.02
N TRP A 117 -15.89 -1.02 -0.29
CA TRP A 117 -15.70 0.22 -1.04
C TRP A 117 -16.80 0.53 -2.04
N LEU A 118 -17.84 -0.30 -2.14
CA LEU A 118 -19.08 0.05 -2.85
C LEU A 118 -19.55 1.49 -2.57
N PRO A 119 -19.58 1.96 -1.30
CA PRO A 119 -19.95 3.33 -0.96
C PRO A 119 -19.17 4.43 -1.69
N PHE A 120 -17.93 4.15 -2.10
CA PHE A 120 -17.04 5.14 -2.70
C PHE A 120 -17.04 5.11 -4.22
N ILE A 121 -17.49 4.02 -4.83
CA ILE A 121 -17.43 3.82 -6.28
C ILE A 121 -18.57 4.54 -7.01
N ASP A 122 -19.72 4.71 -6.36
CA ASP A 122 -20.83 5.50 -6.92
C ASP A 122 -20.54 7.01 -6.94
N SER A 123 -19.48 7.47 -6.27
CA SER A 123 -19.19 8.89 -6.11
C SER A 123 -17.98 9.30 -6.93
N GLU A 124 -18.22 10.10 -7.95
CA GLU A 124 -17.17 10.71 -8.77
C GLU A 124 -16.14 11.46 -7.92
N VAL A 125 -16.58 12.09 -6.83
CA VAL A 125 -15.70 12.80 -5.90
C VAL A 125 -14.70 11.84 -5.26
N PHE A 126 -15.15 10.70 -4.74
CA PHE A 126 -14.28 9.75 -4.04
C PHE A 126 -13.26 9.08 -4.96
N ILE A 127 -13.66 8.80 -6.20
CA ILE A 127 -12.74 8.31 -7.24
C ILE A 127 -11.60 9.31 -7.46
N ARG A 128 -11.96 10.60 -7.59
CA ARG A 128 -11.01 11.70 -7.83
C ARG A 128 -10.01 11.90 -6.68
N LEU A 129 -10.35 11.54 -5.44
CA LEU A 129 -9.46 11.68 -4.27
C LEU A 129 -8.22 10.77 -4.30
N GLY A 130 -8.21 9.75 -5.17
CA GLY A 130 -7.09 8.81 -5.33
C GLY A 130 -6.22 9.05 -6.56
N LEU A 131 -6.68 9.81 -7.55
CA LEU A 131 -6.02 9.92 -8.86
C LEU A 131 -4.56 10.37 -8.83
N ILE A 132 -4.16 11.17 -7.83
CA ILE A 132 -2.77 11.62 -7.68
C ILE A 132 -1.78 10.46 -7.59
N THR A 133 -2.22 9.28 -7.13
CA THR A 133 -1.35 8.11 -7.02
C THR A 133 -0.80 7.65 -8.37
N TYR A 134 -1.47 7.94 -9.49
CA TYR A 134 -1.01 7.48 -10.80
C TYR A 134 0.00 8.43 -11.45
N VAL A 135 0.08 9.69 -10.99
CA VAL A 135 0.98 10.71 -11.55
C VAL A 135 2.44 10.27 -11.54
N PRO A 136 3.00 9.71 -10.44
CA PRO A 136 4.38 9.24 -10.46
C PRO A 136 4.61 8.11 -11.45
N MET A 137 3.64 7.21 -11.64
CA MET A 137 3.78 6.12 -12.61
C MET A 137 3.78 6.65 -14.05
N TRP A 138 2.90 7.58 -14.35
CA TRP A 138 2.85 8.23 -15.66
C TRP A 138 4.17 8.96 -15.99
N ALA A 139 4.73 9.67 -15.01
CA ALA A 139 6.03 10.33 -15.15
C ALA A 139 7.17 9.33 -15.38
N ILE A 140 7.22 8.23 -14.61
CA ILE A 140 8.24 7.18 -14.77
C ILE A 140 8.10 6.52 -16.15
N ASN A 141 6.89 6.13 -16.56
CA ASN A 141 6.66 5.48 -17.85
C ASN A 141 7.06 6.40 -19.02
N THR A 142 6.74 7.68 -18.92
CA THR A 142 7.10 8.68 -19.93
C THR A 142 8.62 8.84 -20.02
N LEU A 143 9.30 8.93 -18.88
CA LEU A 143 10.76 9.00 -18.83
C LEU A 143 11.42 7.74 -19.42
N VAL A 144 10.95 6.54 -19.04
CA VAL A 144 11.47 5.27 -19.55
C VAL A 144 11.25 5.16 -21.05
N THR A 145 10.05 5.48 -21.53
CA THR A 145 9.72 5.47 -22.97
C THR A 145 10.60 6.45 -23.74
N TRP A 146 10.85 7.63 -23.18
CA TRP A 146 11.74 8.63 -23.77
C TRP A 146 13.19 8.14 -23.85
N VAL A 147 13.74 7.60 -22.76
CA VAL A 147 15.10 7.02 -22.75
C VAL A 147 15.20 5.84 -23.71
N ALA A 148 14.20 4.95 -23.75
CA ALA A 148 14.18 3.80 -24.64
C ALA A 148 14.27 4.20 -26.12
N LYS A 149 13.50 5.23 -26.52
CA LYS A 149 13.56 5.79 -27.88
C LYS A 149 14.90 6.44 -28.22
N LEU A 150 15.59 7.02 -27.23
CA LEU A 150 16.93 7.57 -27.44
C LEU A 150 17.99 6.49 -27.66
N VAL A 151 17.88 5.35 -26.96
CA VAL A 151 18.85 4.25 -27.05
C VAL A 151 18.58 3.35 -28.26
N VAL A 152 17.30 3.07 -28.54
CA VAL A 152 16.85 2.22 -29.65
C VAL A 152 15.67 2.91 -30.35
N PRO A 153 15.91 3.72 -31.40
CA PRO A 153 14.86 4.50 -32.06
C PRO A 153 13.71 3.67 -32.65
N GLU A 154 13.99 2.43 -33.04
CA GLU A 154 12.99 1.49 -33.58
C GLU A 154 12.10 0.86 -32.49
N LEU A 155 12.50 0.98 -31.23
CA LEU A 155 11.76 0.43 -30.10
C LEU A 155 10.51 1.28 -29.84
N SER A 156 9.42 0.88 -30.47
CA SER A 156 8.08 1.43 -30.27
C SER A 156 7.28 0.51 -29.36
N GLY A 157 6.75 1.07 -28.27
CA GLY A 157 5.95 0.31 -27.31
C GLY A 157 5.66 1.13 -26.06
N ASP A 158 4.56 0.79 -25.39
CA ASP A 158 4.27 1.26 -24.04
C ASP A 158 5.02 0.37 -23.04
N PHE A 159 5.80 1.00 -22.16
CA PHE A 159 6.58 0.31 -21.14
C PHE A 159 5.83 0.21 -19.80
N PHE A 160 4.57 0.63 -19.74
CA PHE A 160 3.81 0.71 -18.50
C PHE A 160 3.77 -0.62 -17.74
N VAL A 161 3.39 -1.72 -18.41
CA VAL A 161 3.32 -3.05 -17.79
C VAL A 161 4.71 -3.54 -17.34
N PRO A 162 5.77 -3.51 -18.18
CA PRO A 162 7.14 -3.80 -17.73
C PRO A 162 7.60 -2.97 -16.52
N VAL A 163 7.29 -1.66 -16.52
CA VAL A 163 7.64 -0.75 -15.41
C VAL A 163 6.92 -1.14 -14.13
N CYS A 164 5.64 -1.52 -14.19
CA CYS A 164 4.90 -2.03 -13.03
C CYS A 164 5.57 -3.27 -12.44
N PHE A 165 5.94 -4.25 -13.26
CA PHE A 165 6.66 -5.44 -12.81
C PHE A 165 8.04 -5.10 -12.22
N ALA A 166 8.79 -4.19 -12.83
CA ALA A 166 10.07 -3.75 -12.30
C ALA A 166 9.93 -3.15 -10.90
N ILE A 167 8.92 -2.28 -10.69
CA ILE A 167 8.62 -1.69 -9.39
C ILE A 167 8.21 -2.75 -8.36
N MET A 168 7.40 -3.73 -8.76
CA MET A 168 7.05 -4.86 -7.90
C MET A 168 8.28 -5.66 -7.47
N ILE A 169 9.20 -5.97 -8.38
CA ILE A 169 10.44 -6.70 -8.09
C ILE A 169 11.34 -5.89 -7.15
N VAL A 170 11.48 -4.57 -7.37
CA VAL A 170 12.24 -3.69 -6.48
C VAL A 170 11.64 -3.70 -5.07
N GLY A 171 10.32 -3.55 -4.95
CA GLY A 171 9.63 -3.58 -3.66
C GLY A 171 9.83 -4.91 -2.91
N LEU A 172 9.66 -6.04 -3.60
CA LEU A 172 9.90 -7.36 -3.02
C LEU A 172 11.36 -7.57 -2.61
N THR A 173 12.30 -7.04 -3.39
CA THR A 173 13.73 -7.14 -3.07
C THR A 173 14.06 -6.36 -1.79
N VAL A 174 13.55 -5.13 -1.66
CA VAL A 174 13.73 -4.31 -0.46
C VAL A 174 13.08 -4.98 0.76
N PHE A 175 11.87 -5.53 0.59
CA PHE A 175 11.19 -6.29 1.63
C PHE A 175 11.99 -7.51 2.09
N PHE A 176 12.45 -8.33 1.14
CA PHE A 176 13.28 -9.51 1.39
C PHE A 176 14.55 -9.14 2.16
N LEU A 177 15.28 -8.11 1.74
CA LEU A 177 16.49 -7.65 2.42
C LEU A 177 16.19 -7.13 3.84
N GLY A 178 15.02 -6.49 4.01
CA GLY A 178 14.54 -6.01 5.31
C GLY A 178 14.22 -7.14 6.28
N VAL A 179 13.55 -8.20 5.82
CA VAL A 179 13.29 -9.40 6.62
C VAL A 179 14.58 -10.14 6.93
N MET A 180 15.47 -10.28 5.94
CA MET A 180 16.75 -10.98 6.10
C MET A 180 17.62 -10.32 7.15
N THR A 181 17.76 -9.00 7.09
CA THR A 181 18.57 -8.24 8.05
C THR A 181 17.95 -8.33 9.45
N TRP A 182 16.63 -8.17 9.56
CA TRP A 182 15.91 -8.22 10.83
C TRP A 182 16.03 -9.60 11.50
N VAL A 183 15.76 -10.69 10.78
CA VAL A 183 15.88 -12.06 11.33
C VAL A 183 17.31 -12.33 11.77
N ASN A 184 18.29 -11.96 10.94
CA ASN A 184 19.70 -12.15 11.28
C ASN A 184 20.07 -11.41 12.58
N ASP A 185 19.64 -10.17 12.74
CA ASP A 185 19.90 -9.39 13.93
C ASP A 185 19.19 -9.98 15.17
N ARG A 186 17.97 -10.51 15.01
CA ARG A 186 17.27 -11.23 16.09
C ARG A 186 17.97 -12.53 16.51
N LEU A 187 18.48 -13.31 15.55
CA LEU A 187 19.27 -14.51 15.84
C LEU A 187 20.56 -14.17 16.58
N GLN A 188 21.15 -13.00 16.29
CA GLN A 188 22.33 -12.48 16.98
C GLN A 188 22.01 -11.73 18.29
N LYS A 189 20.75 -11.78 18.76
CA LYS A 189 20.28 -11.11 19.98
C LYS A 189 20.52 -9.60 19.99
N ARG A 190 20.57 -8.97 18.82
CA ARG A 190 20.65 -7.51 18.70
C ARG A 190 19.29 -6.89 19.01
N THR A 191 19.31 -5.81 19.76
CA THR A 191 18.12 -5.04 20.15
C THR A 191 17.57 -4.24 18.98
N LEU A 192 18.47 -3.61 18.21
CA LEU A 192 18.19 -2.73 17.07
C LEU A 192 18.91 -3.19 15.80
N SER A 193 18.19 -3.14 14.67
CA SER A 193 18.76 -3.38 13.35
C SER A 193 19.27 -2.08 12.74
N VAL A 194 20.59 -1.94 12.63
CA VAL A 194 21.25 -0.77 12.02
C VAL A 194 22.12 -1.13 10.80
N GLY A 195 22.24 -2.42 10.49
CA GLY A 195 23.07 -2.94 9.41
C GLY A 195 22.33 -3.15 8.08
N GLY A 196 23.04 -3.57 7.03
CA GLY A 196 22.42 -3.96 5.76
C GLY A 196 21.52 -2.87 5.16
N VAL A 197 20.30 -3.25 4.77
CA VAL A 197 19.30 -2.32 4.22
C VAL A 197 18.80 -1.30 5.27
N TYR A 198 18.92 -1.62 6.57
CA TYR A 198 18.59 -0.69 7.65
C TYR A 198 19.54 0.51 7.74
N LYS A 199 20.65 0.54 6.98
CA LYS A 199 21.48 1.74 6.83
C LYS A 199 20.86 2.79 5.90
N PHE A 200 19.99 2.36 5.01
CA PHE A 200 19.40 3.23 3.97
C PHE A 200 17.95 3.58 4.26
N SER A 201 17.30 2.86 5.17
CA SER A 201 15.90 3.04 5.54
C SER A 201 15.70 2.49 6.95
N ARG A 202 15.03 3.22 7.83
CA ARG A 202 14.69 2.69 9.17
C ARG A 202 13.54 1.68 9.14
N HIS A 203 12.76 1.70 8.06
CA HIS A 203 11.57 0.87 7.87
C HIS A 203 11.57 0.16 6.51
N PRO A 204 12.61 -0.63 6.17
CA PRO A 204 12.77 -1.20 4.84
C PRO A 204 11.66 -2.19 4.48
N GLN A 205 11.10 -2.90 5.47
CA GLN A 205 9.99 -3.83 5.25
C GLN A 205 8.72 -3.08 4.82
N TYR A 206 8.33 -2.03 5.54
CA TYR A 206 7.19 -1.19 5.16
C TYR A 206 7.42 -0.51 3.80
N LEU A 207 8.63 0.01 3.55
CA LEU A 207 8.99 0.59 2.26
C LEU A 207 8.84 -0.43 1.12
N GLY A 208 9.41 -1.63 1.28
CA GLY A 208 9.32 -2.68 0.28
C GLY A 208 7.88 -3.07 -0.03
N PHE A 209 7.04 -3.17 0.99
CA PHE A 209 5.61 -3.46 0.82
C PHE A 209 4.85 -2.32 0.11
N ILE A 210 5.11 -1.06 0.47
CA ILE A 210 4.50 0.11 -0.19
C ILE A 210 4.89 0.15 -1.67
N VAL A 211 6.18 -0.03 -1.99
CA VAL A 211 6.67 -0.01 -3.38
C VAL A 211 6.11 -1.19 -4.18
N TRP A 212 6.09 -2.39 -3.60
CA TRP A 212 5.50 -3.56 -4.26
C TRP A 212 4.01 -3.37 -4.55
N SER A 213 3.23 -2.96 -3.54
CA SER A 213 1.80 -2.72 -3.68
C SER A 213 1.47 -1.56 -4.62
N TYR A 214 2.37 -0.59 -4.76
CA TYR A 214 2.24 0.51 -5.73
C TYR A 214 2.37 0.04 -7.19
N GLY A 215 3.36 -0.82 -7.48
CA GLY A 215 3.49 -1.42 -8.80
C GLY A 215 2.26 -2.27 -9.15
N PHE A 216 1.69 -2.93 -8.14
CA PHE A 216 0.48 -3.71 -8.25
C PHE A 216 -0.78 -2.86 -8.50
N LEU A 217 -0.97 -1.76 -7.75
CA LEU A 217 -2.03 -0.77 -7.98
C LEU A 217 -2.00 -0.26 -9.43
N SER A 218 -0.81 0.04 -9.92
CA SER A 218 -0.62 0.59 -11.27
C SER A 218 -0.89 -0.47 -12.32
N LEU A 219 -0.45 -1.71 -12.13
CA LEU A 219 -0.79 -2.80 -13.06
C LEU A 219 -2.30 -3.00 -13.17
N ALA A 220 -3.03 -2.89 -12.05
CA ALA A 220 -4.49 -2.99 -12.05
C ALA A 220 -5.16 -1.92 -12.94
N SER A 221 -4.59 -0.71 -13.04
CA SER A 221 -5.12 0.34 -13.91
C SER A 221 -5.00 0.03 -15.41
N ALA A 222 -4.07 -0.84 -15.81
CA ALA A 222 -3.84 -1.19 -17.22
C ALA A 222 -4.65 -2.39 -17.71
N VAL A 223 -5.14 -3.25 -16.81
CA VAL A 223 -5.84 -4.49 -17.19
C VAL A 223 -7.36 -4.28 -17.34
N GLU A 224 -7.89 -3.15 -16.89
CA GLU A 224 -9.32 -2.89 -16.75
C GLU A 224 -10.01 -2.29 -18.01
N GLU A 225 -9.26 -1.85 -19.02
CA GLU A 225 -9.82 -1.36 -20.29
C GLU A 225 -10.30 -2.52 -21.18
N GLY A 226 -11.58 -2.91 -21.10
CA GLY A 226 -12.14 -3.80 -22.13
C GLY A 226 -13.45 -4.54 -21.89
N ARG A 227 -14.11 -4.44 -20.72
CA ARG A 227 -15.29 -5.29 -20.39
C ARG A 227 -16.57 -4.57 -19.96
N GLY A 228 -16.84 -3.38 -20.49
CA GLY A 228 -18.15 -2.71 -20.44
C GLY A 228 -18.63 -2.19 -19.06
N TRP A 229 -18.10 -2.74 -17.97
CA TRP A 229 -18.33 -2.30 -16.61
C TRP A 229 -17.06 -2.61 -15.79
N SER A 230 -16.18 -1.62 -15.64
CA SER A 230 -15.05 -1.69 -14.73
C SER A 230 -15.22 -0.67 -13.61
N PRO A 231 -15.16 -1.09 -12.33
CA PRO A 231 -15.09 -0.16 -11.23
C PRO A 231 -13.84 0.73 -11.38
N PRO A 232 -13.87 1.97 -10.89
CA PRO A 232 -12.74 2.88 -10.93
C PRO A 232 -11.54 2.30 -10.19
N VAL A 233 -10.34 2.58 -10.70
CA VAL A 233 -9.08 2.07 -10.14
C VAL A 233 -8.92 2.50 -8.67
N PRO A 234 -8.50 1.60 -7.75
CA PRO A 234 -8.58 1.82 -6.29
C PRO A 234 -7.48 2.73 -5.72
N GLY A 235 -7.29 3.93 -6.27
CA GLY A 235 -6.28 4.89 -5.81
C GLY A 235 -6.49 5.31 -4.36
N LEU A 236 -7.70 5.73 -3.99
CA LEU A 236 -8.03 6.17 -2.62
C LEU A 236 -7.84 5.04 -1.58
N PRO A 237 -8.33 3.80 -1.81
CA PRO A 237 -7.99 2.66 -0.95
C PRO A 237 -6.49 2.50 -0.68
N TRP A 238 -5.67 2.60 -1.74
CA TRP A 238 -4.22 2.48 -1.60
C TRP A 238 -3.61 3.65 -0.82
N VAL A 239 -4.07 4.90 -1.02
CA VAL A 239 -3.63 6.06 -0.23
C VAL A 239 -3.91 5.85 1.25
N VAL A 240 -5.13 5.45 1.60
CA VAL A 240 -5.55 5.22 2.99
C VAL A 240 -4.71 4.11 3.63
N ALA A 241 -4.53 2.99 2.94
CA ALA A 241 -3.69 1.90 3.44
C ALA A 241 -2.23 2.31 3.64
N THR A 242 -1.66 3.05 2.67
CA THR A 242 -0.29 3.58 2.77
C THR A 242 -0.16 4.54 3.95
N ALA A 243 -1.13 5.42 4.17
CA ALA A 243 -1.16 6.33 5.31
C ALA A 243 -1.18 5.57 6.65
N ILE A 244 -1.92 4.46 6.72
CA ILE A 244 -1.94 3.63 7.94
C ILE A 244 -0.60 2.92 8.17
N ILE A 245 0.03 2.37 7.12
CA ILE A 245 1.36 1.75 7.22
C ILE A 245 2.40 2.78 7.69
N LEU A 246 2.38 3.99 7.13
CA LEU A 246 3.25 5.09 7.58
C LEU A 246 2.94 5.48 9.03
N GLY A 247 1.67 5.51 9.42
CA GLY A 247 1.26 5.73 10.81
C GLY A 247 1.79 4.66 11.76
N ALA A 248 1.72 3.38 11.38
CA ALA A 248 2.28 2.28 12.17
C ALA A 248 3.80 2.43 12.34
N ALA A 249 4.52 2.77 11.27
CA ALA A 249 5.96 3.03 11.30
C ALA A 249 6.32 4.21 12.23
N LEU A 250 5.52 5.27 12.24
CA LEU A 250 5.70 6.42 13.15
C LEU A 250 5.36 6.07 14.60
N VAL A 251 4.37 5.23 14.87
CA VAL A 251 4.10 4.72 16.23
C VAL A 251 5.27 3.86 16.72
N GLU A 252 5.83 3.02 15.85
CA GLU A 252 7.00 2.20 16.15
C GLU A 252 8.22 3.08 16.52
N GLU A 253 8.45 4.18 15.81
CA GLU A 253 9.49 5.17 16.15
C GLU A 253 9.30 5.79 17.54
N VAL A 254 8.06 6.15 17.91
CA VAL A 254 7.75 6.67 19.25
C VAL A 254 8.08 5.63 20.31
N GLU A 255 7.75 4.36 20.07
CA GLU A 255 8.07 3.28 20.99
C GLU A 255 9.57 3.01 21.09
N LEU A 256 10.28 2.99 19.96
CA LEU A 256 11.73 2.75 19.94
C LEU A 256 12.48 3.88 20.65
N ARG A 257 12.08 5.15 20.46
CA ARG A 257 12.62 6.27 21.24
C ARG A 257 12.42 6.08 22.73
N SER A 258 11.23 5.65 23.15
CA SER A 258 10.95 5.42 24.57
C SER A 258 11.72 4.25 25.19
N LYS A 259 12.00 3.19 24.40
CA LYS A 259 12.63 1.96 24.87
C LYS A 259 14.16 1.99 24.81
N LEU A 260 14.72 2.62 23.78
CA LEU A 260 16.16 2.59 23.47
C LEU A 260 16.86 3.94 23.71
N GLY A 261 16.11 5.02 23.94
CA GLY A 261 16.66 6.34 24.25
C GLY A 261 17.71 6.80 23.23
N ASP A 262 18.89 7.15 23.75
CA ASP A 262 19.99 7.75 22.98
C ASP A 262 20.54 6.83 21.88
N GLU A 263 20.51 5.50 22.08
CA GLU A 263 20.97 4.54 21.05
C GLU A 263 20.16 4.70 19.76
N TYR A 264 18.84 4.84 19.90
CA TYR A 264 17.96 5.04 18.76
C TYR A 264 18.07 6.47 18.20
N ILE A 265 18.28 7.49 19.05
CA ILE A 265 18.50 8.87 18.59
C ILE A 265 19.74 8.96 17.70
N CYS A 266 20.85 8.35 18.09
CA CYS A 266 22.07 8.29 17.28
C CYS A 266 21.82 7.61 15.91
N TYR A 267 21.00 6.55 15.89
CA TYR A 267 20.59 5.91 14.63
C TYR A 267 19.71 6.81 13.75
N LEU A 268 18.80 7.60 14.35
CA LEU A 268 17.92 8.54 13.62
C LEU A 268 18.68 9.63 12.86
N GLU A 269 19.83 10.05 13.40
CA GLU A 269 20.68 11.09 12.79
C GLU A 269 21.31 10.63 11.47
N HIS A 270 21.57 9.34 11.33
CA HIS A 270 22.38 8.79 10.24
C HIS A 270 21.57 7.99 9.20
N THR A 271 20.32 7.65 9.50
CA THR A 271 19.49 6.82 8.61
C THR A 271 18.16 7.50 8.37
N PRO A 272 17.67 7.64 7.11
CA PRO A 272 16.39 8.27 6.82
C PRO A 272 15.19 7.37 7.19
N PHE A 273 14.02 7.97 7.38
CA PHE A 273 12.80 7.25 7.78
C PHE A 273 12.42 6.11 6.83
N MET A 274 12.29 6.42 5.53
CA MET A 274 11.96 5.46 4.48
C MET A 274 12.96 5.55 3.33
N ILE A 275 13.02 6.71 2.68
CA ILE A 275 13.86 6.97 1.52
C ILE A 275 14.83 8.11 1.78
N LEU A 276 16.02 8.05 1.16
CA LEU A 276 16.95 9.17 1.16
C LEU A 276 16.39 10.31 0.32
N MET A 277 16.16 11.46 0.93
CA MET A 277 15.63 12.65 0.24
C MET A 277 16.64 13.78 0.27
N PRO A 278 16.77 14.56 -0.82
CA PRO A 278 17.49 15.83 -0.79
C PRO A 278 16.95 16.75 0.31
N LYS A 279 17.82 17.57 0.92
CA LYS A 279 17.45 18.46 2.04
C LYS A 279 16.24 19.35 1.74
N VAL A 280 16.14 19.84 0.51
CA VAL A 280 15.01 20.66 0.04
C VAL A 280 13.71 19.87 0.11
N LEU A 281 13.68 18.66 -0.47
CA LEU A 281 12.50 17.81 -0.45
C LEU A 281 12.14 17.38 0.97
N LYS A 282 13.13 17.05 1.80
CA LYS A 282 12.92 16.75 3.23
C LYS A 282 12.22 17.93 3.93
N ASN A 283 12.67 19.16 3.71
CA ASN A 283 12.09 20.34 4.32
C ASN A 283 10.66 20.62 3.85
N VAL A 284 10.38 20.43 2.56
CA VAL A 284 9.03 20.58 1.98
C VAL A 284 8.10 19.50 2.54
N VAL A 285 8.53 18.24 2.52
CA VAL A 285 7.75 17.13 3.03
C VAL A 285 7.48 17.30 4.52
N ALA A 286 8.46 17.72 5.33
CA ALA A 286 8.28 17.91 6.77
C ALA A 286 7.51 19.19 7.15
N TYR A 287 7.22 20.09 6.21
CA TYR A 287 6.62 21.38 6.48
C TYR A 287 5.22 21.29 7.13
N PRO A 288 4.28 20.45 6.64
CA PRO A 288 2.97 20.29 7.29
C PRO A 288 3.10 19.81 8.74
N ALA A 289 3.98 18.85 9.01
CA ALA A 289 4.24 18.38 10.37
C ALA A 289 4.80 19.52 11.26
N ARG A 290 5.76 20.30 10.76
CA ARG A 290 6.31 21.44 11.53
C ARG A 290 5.24 22.47 11.88
N ILE A 291 4.30 22.77 10.97
CA ILE A 291 3.19 23.69 11.28
C ILE A 291 2.27 23.11 12.34
N LEU A 292 1.89 21.83 12.21
CA LEU A 292 0.86 21.22 13.05
C LEU A 292 1.33 20.88 14.45
N ILE A 293 2.57 20.38 14.59
CA ILE A 293 3.10 19.88 15.86
C ILE A 293 4.37 20.60 16.34
N GLY A 294 4.83 21.63 15.60
CA GLY A 294 6.02 22.42 15.96
C GLY A 294 7.36 21.72 15.74
N LYS A 295 7.38 20.52 15.16
CA LYS A 295 8.59 19.68 15.00
C LYS A 295 8.53 18.81 13.74
N GLU A 296 9.69 18.32 13.31
CA GLU A 296 9.81 17.50 12.09
C GLU A 296 9.15 16.12 12.20
N MET A 297 9.13 15.54 13.40
CA MET A 297 8.69 14.17 13.63
C MET A 297 7.84 14.09 14.90
N PRO A 298 6.73 13.32 14.88
CA PRO A 298 5.91 13.10 16.05
C PRO A 298 6.69 12.35 17.15
N THR A 299 6.46 12.72 18.40
CA THR A 299 6.99 12.06 19.60
C THR A 299 5.90 11.41 20.45
N THR A 300 4.63 11.67 20.15
CA THR A 300 3.49 11.02 20.81
C THR A 300 2.56 10.38 19.80
N ARG A 301 1.82 9.33 20.21
CA ARG A 301 0.84 8.65 19.33
C ARG A 301 -0.26 9.61 18.83
N ARG A 302 -0.64 10.61 19.64
CA ARG A 302 -1.61 11.64 19.26
C ARG A 302 -1.09 12.52 18.13
N GLU A 303 0.17 12.90 18.19
CA GLU A 303 0.83 13.64 17.11
C GLU A 303 0.95 12.79 15.86
N VAL A 304 1.27 11.48 15.97
CA VAL A 304 1.27 10.57 14.82
C VAL A 304 -0.08 10.59 14.12
N PHE A 305 -1.17 10.40 14.86
CA PHE A 305 -2.52 10.43 14.30
C PHE A 305 -2.83 11.77 13.61
N THR A 306 -2.52 12.89 14.26
CA THR A 306 -2.75 14.23 13.72
C THR A 306 -1.98 14.46 12.42
N VAL A 307 -0.71 14.07 12.40
CA VAL A 307 0.17 14.20 11.23
C VAL A 307 -0.32 13.32 10.08
N VAL A 308 -0.61 12.05 10.34
CA VAL A 308 -1.11 11.11 9.31
C VAL A 308 -2.43 11.60 8.71
N LEU A 309 -3.38 12.05 9.55
CA LEU A 309 -4.66 12.58 9.08
C LEU A 309 -4.48 13.84 8.23
N ALA A 310 -3.57 14.73 8.61
CA ALA A 310 -3.29 15.92 7.85
C ALA A 310 -2.63 15.63 6.49
N TYR A 311 -1.66 14.71 6.43
CA TYR A 311 -1.09 14.29 5.13
C TYR A 311 -2.13 13.59 4.27
N LEU A 312 -2.99 12.75 4.85
CA LEU A 312 -4.07 12.10 4.12
C LEU A 312 -5.02 13.16 3.52
N ALA A 313 -5.45 14.14 4.31
CA ALA A 313 -6.29 15.25 3.84
C ALA A 313 -5.60 16.07 2.75
N LEU A 314 -4.31 16.38 2.91
CA LEU A 314 -3.52 17.12 1.92
C LEU A 314 -3.40 16.35 0.60
N ILE A 315 -3.13 15.05 0.65
CA ILE A 315 -3.03 14.19 -0.54
C ILE A 315 -4.39 14.11 -1.25
N MET A 316 -5.47 13.87 -0.51
CA MET A 316 -6.82 13.80 -1.08
C MET A 316 -7.24 15.14 -1.71
N PHE A 317 -6.96 16.26 -1.04
CA PHE A 317 -7.24 17.60 -1.56
C PHE A 317 -6.44 17.89 -2.83
N THR A 318 -5.14 17.57 -2.83
CA THR A 318 -4.28 17.76 -4.01
C THR A 318 -4.74 16.85 -5.16
N SER A 319 -5.14 15.62 -4.87
CA SER A 319 -5.71 14.70 -5.86
C SER A 319 -6.99 15.24 -6.47
N PHE A 320 -7.88 15.80 -5.64
CA PHE A 320 -9.10 16.43 -6.11
C PHE A 320 -8.80 17.60 -7.06
N LEU A 321 -7.87 18.50 -6.68
CA LEU A 321 -7.47 19.63 -7.54
C LEU A 321 -6.86 19.16 -8.86
N ILE A 322 -5.92 18.20 -8.82
CA ILE A 322 -5.28 17.65 -10.03
C ILE A 322 -6.30 16.98 -10.94
N SER A 323 -7.34 16.35 -10.38
CA SER A 323 -8.38 15.72 -11.20
C SER A 323 -9.04 16.68 -12.17
N TYR A 324 -9.24 17.95 -11.81
CA TYR A 324 -9.81 18.99 -12.67
C TYR A 324 -8.82 19.56 -13.69
N LEU A 325 -7.52 19.25 -13.55
CA LEU A 325 -6.50 19.63 -14.54
C LEU A 325 -6.27 18.54 -15.58
N ILE A 326 -6.59 17.29 -15.25
CA ILE A 326 -6.42 16.11 -16.11
C ILE A 326 -7.71 15.78 -16.88
N THR A 327 -8.89 16.17 -16.36
CA THR A 327 -10.20 16.07 -17.05
C THR A 327 -10.55 17.37 -17.76
#